data_AF-A0A923Z5W8-F1
#
_entry.id   AF-A0A923Z5W8-F1
#
_cell.length_a   1.000
_cell.length_b   1.000
_cell.length_c   1.000
_cell.angle_alpha   90.00
_cell.angle_beta   90.00
_cell.angle_gamma   90.00
#
_symmetry.space_group_name_H-M   'P 1'
#
loop_
_entity.id
_entity.type
_entity.pdbx_description
1 polymer ?
#
loop_
_entity_poly.entity_id
_entity_poly.type
_entity_poly.pdbx_seq_one_letter_code
_entity_poly.pdbx_strand_id
1 'polypeptide(L)' 'LSKLILAPVGDAAAGLRDYLATNMYVPVEELDLETVLDLTKVPELKALDMQQRCFMALGTALRYEETAL' A
#
# COMPACT_ATOMS: atom_id res chain seq x y z
N LEU A 1 -12.61 12.40 -9.01
CA LEU A 1 -13.19 12.02 -7.70
C LEU A 1 -12.06 11.82 -6.71
N SER A 2 -12.22 12.27 -5.46
CA SER A 2 -11.30 11.98 -4.36
C SER A 2 -11.56 10.59 -3.79
N LYS A 3 -10.50 9.85 -3.42
CA LYS A 3 -10.58 8.54 -2.74
C LYS A 3 -9.63 8.49 -1.54
N LEU A 4 -9.96 7.66 -0.56
CA LEU A 4 -9.07 7.33 0.56
C LEU A 4 -8.29 6.07 0.20
N ILE A 5 -6.96 6.16 0.22
CA ILE A 5 -6.07 5.01 0.08
C ILE A 5 -5.52 4.65 1.45
N LEU A 6 -5.76 3.42 1.88
CA LEU A 6 -5.11 2.84 3.05
C LEU A 6 -3.73 2.32 2.62
N ALA A 7 -2.73 2.51 3.49
CA ALA A 7 -1.46 1.81 3.33
C ALA A 7 -1.68 0.28 3.31
N PRO A 8 -0.71 -0.53 2.87
CA PRO A 8 -0.81 -1.98 3.03
C PRO A 8 -0.93 -2.29 4.52
N VAL A 9 -2.12 -2.69 4.96
CA VAL A 9 -2.46 -2.89 6.38
C VAL A 9 -2.59 -4.38 6.72
N GLY A 10 -2.58 -5.23 5.69
CA GLY A 10 -2.62 -6.69 5.83
C GLY A 10 -3.95 -7.19 6.43
N ASP A 11 -4.05 -8.51 6.59
CA ASP A 11 -5.31 -9.16 6.96
C ASP A 11 -5.85 -8.72 8.33
N ALA A 12 -4.97 -8.35 9.26
CA ALA A 12 -5.35 -7.91 10.61
C ALA A 12 -6.22 -6.65 10.63
N ALA A 13 -6.19 -5.87 9.55
CA ALA A 13 -6.93 -4.62 9.42
C ALA A 13 -8.03 -4.65 8.35
N ALA A 14 -8.35 -5.83 7.79
CA ALA A 14 -9.41 -5.98 6.79
C ALA A 14 -10.76 -5.41 7.28
N GLY A 15 -11.09 -5.64 8.56
CA GLY A 15 -12.30 -5.10 9.18
C GLY A 15 -12.33 -3.57 9.27
N LEU A 16 -11.17 -2.92 9.39
CA LEU A 16 -11.08 -1.46 9.38
C LEU A 16 -11.38 -0.91 7.98
N ARG A 17 -10.84 -1.54 6.92
CA ARG A 17 -11.14 -1.16 5.53
C ARG A 17 -12.63 -1.24 5.24
N ASP A 18 -13.27 -2.35 5.59
CA ASP A 18 -14.71 -2.56 5.36
C ASP A 18 -15.57 -1.57 6.14
N TYR A 19 -15.20 -1.30 7.40
CA TYR A 19 -15.87 -0.30 8.21
C TYR A 19 -15.76 1.09 7.57
N LEU A 20 -14.57 1.52 7.16
CA LEU A 20 -14.38 2.82 6.53
C LEU A 20 -15.13 2.91 5.18
N ALA A 21 -15.07 1.86 4.36
CA ALA A 21 -15.77 1.81 3.08
C ALA A 21 -17.30 1.95 3.23
N THR A 22 -17.86 1.40 4.31
CA THR A 22 -19.30 1.46 4.59
C THR A 22 -19.73 2.82 5.16
N ASN A 23 -18.83 3.52 5.85
CA ASN A 23 -19.17 4.72 6.63
C ASN A 23 -18.66 6.04 6.02
N MET A 24 -17.93 5.98 4.91
CA MET A 24 -17.39 7.16 4.22
C MET A 24 -18.14 7.45 2.92
N TYR A 25 -18.29 8.73 2.60
CA TYR A 25 -18.86 9.18 1.32
C TYR A 25 -17.84 9.16 0.16
N VAL A 26 -16.66 8.57 0.37
CA VAL A 26 -15.60 8.43 -0.63
C VAL A 26 -15.21 6.96 -0.75
N PRO A 27 -14.75 6.52 -1.94
CA PRO A 27 -14.19 5.18 -2.10
C PRO A 27 -13.01 4.98 -1.14
N VAL A 28 -12.95 3.80 -0.52
CA VAL A 28 -11.84 3.36 0.33
C VAL A 28 -11.21 2.14 -0.30
N GLU A 29 -9.93 2.25 -0.64
CA GLU A 29 -9.14 1.19 -1.28
C GLU A 29 -7.88 0.94 -0.45
N GLU A 30 -7.35 -0.27 -0.49
CA GLU A 30 -6.03 -0.58 0.04
C GLU A 30 -4.99 -0.47 -1.08
N LEU A 31 -3.83 0.11 -0.77
CA LEU A 31 -2.71 0.17 -1.69
C LEU A 31 -2.11 -1.22 -1.87
N ASP A 32 -2.11 -1.71 -3.11
CA ASP A 32 -1.28 -2.83 -3.53
C ASP A 32 -0.03 -2.29 -4.23
N LEU A 33 1.15 -2.57 -3.66
CA LEU A 33 2.43 -2.12 -4.20
C LEU A 33 2.72 -2.70 -5.59
N GLU A 34 2.18 -3.87 -5.96
CA GLU A 34 2.37 -4.43 -7.31
C GLU A 34 1.71 -3.57 -8.40
N THR A 35 0.72 -2.74 -8.04
CA THR A 35 0.07 -1.83 -8.99
C THR A 35 0.92 -0.61 -9.35
N VAL A 36 1.97 -0.32 -8.57
CA VAL A 36 2.79 0.90 -8.70
C VAL A 36 4.29 0.63 -8.79
N LEU A 37 4.77 -0.54 -8.38
CA LEU A 37 6.18 -0.95 -8.43
C LEU A 37 6.37 -2.23 -9.24
N ASP A 38 7.48 -2.33 -9.97
CA ASP A 38 7.88 -3.59 -10.61
C ASP A 38 8.50 -4.54 -9.58
N LEU A 39 7.70 -5.53 -9.17
CA LEU A 39 8.09 -6.56 -8.19
C LEU A 39 8.60 -7.85 -8.82
N THR A 40 8.85 -7.90 -10.14
CA THR A 40 9.23 -9.13 -10.84
C THR A 40 10.51 -9.78 -10.30
N LYS A 41 11.42 -8.99 -9.74
CA LYS A 41 12.68 -9.45 -9.13
C LYS A 41 12.58 -9.81 -7.65
N VAL A 42 11.46 -9.52 -7.00
CA VAL A 42 11.22 -9.76 -5.57
C VAL A 42 9.80 -10.30 -5.37
N PRO A 43 9.50 -11.50 -5.89
CA PRO A 43 8.14 -12.04 -5.91
C PRO A 43 7.54 -12.23 -4.51
N GLU A 44 8.36 -12.36 -3.46
CA GLU A 44 7.91 -12.44 -2.07
C GLU A 44 7.17 -11.17 -1.64
N LEU A 45 7.52 -10.02 -2.22
CA LEU A 45 6.90 -8.72 -1.92
C LEU A 45 5.50 -8.59 -2.54
N LYS A 46 5.04 -9.55 -3.35
CA LYS A 46 3.64 -9.61 -3.82
C LYS A 46 2.67 -9.99 -2.70
N ALA A 47 3.15 -10.65 -1.65
CA ALA A 47 2.32 -10.98 -0.49
C ALA A 47 2.02 -9.71 0.32
N LEU A 48 0.74 -9.47 0.64
CA LEU A 48 0.28 -8.24 1.32
C LEU A 48 0.96 -8.03 2.69
N ASP A 49 1.27 -9.10 3.40
CA ASP A 49 2.00 -9.05 4.67
C ASP A 49 3.45 -8.56 4.50
N MET A 50 4.10 -8.93 3.40
CA MET A 50 5.42 -8.43 3.05
C MET A 50 5.36 -6.97 2.60
N GLN A 51 4.34 -6.58 1.84
CA GLN A 51 4.11 -5.19 1.48
C GLN A 51 3.94 -4.31 2.72
N GLN A 52 3.12 -4.74 3.67
CA GLN A 52 2.93 -4.06 4.96
C GLN A 52 4.25 -3.87 5.71
N ARG A 53 5.04 -4.95 5.83
CA ARG A 53 6.33 -4.92 6.55
C ARG A 53 7.33 -3.96 5.89
N CYS A 54 7.35 -3.91 4.56
CA CYS A 54 8.35 -3.16 3.81
C CYS A 54 7.92 -1.74 3.46
N PHE A 55 6.63 -1.37 3.60
CA PHE A 55 6.07 -0.11 3.12
C PHE A 55 6.90 1.13 3.50
N MET A 56 7.21 1.29 4.79
CA MET A 56 7.97 2.46 5.27
C MET A 56 9.45 2.43 4.85
N ALA A 57 10.05 1.25 4.74
CA ALA A 57 11.43 1.11 4.29
C ALA A 57 11.56 1.48 2.81
N LEU A 58 10.64 0.99 1.96
CA LEU A 58 10.56 1.33 0.54
C LEU A 58 10.36 2.84 0.34
N GLY A 59 9.37 3.43 1.04
CA GLY A 59 9.15 4.88 0.98
C GLY A 59 10.35 5.71 1.45
N THR A 60 11.21 5.15 2.31
CA THR A 60 12.46 5.79 2.72
C THR A 60 13.54 5.72 1.63
N ALA A 61 13.67 4.57 0.95
CA ALA A 61 14.61 4.41 -0.14
C ALA A 61 14.26 5.32 -1.33
N LEU A 62 12.98 5.43 -1.67
CA LEU A 62 12.49 6.26 -2.79
C LEU A 62 12.79 7.76 -2.62
N ARG A 63 12.91 8.27 -1.39
CA ARG A 63 13.33 9.66 -1.15
C ARG A 63 14.72 9.97 -1.69
N TYR A 64 15.59 8.97 -1.79
CA TYR A 64 16.92 9.13 -2.38
C TYR A 64 16.88 9.09 -3.91
N GLU A 65 15.92 8.38 -4.51
CA GLU A 65 15.74 8.38 -5.97
C GLU A 65 15.35 9.76 -6.50
N GLU A 66 14.49 10.51 -5.78
CA GLU A 66 14.09 11.87 -6.18
C GLU A 66 15.27 12.87 -6.22
N THR A 67 16.34 12.63 -5.43
CA THR A 67 17.53 13.49 -5.43
C THR A 67 18.57 13.08 -6.48
N ALA A 68 18.49 11.85 -7.00
CA ALA A 68 19.49 11.29 -7.91
C ALA A 68 19.09 11.37 -9.40
N LEU A 69 17.87 11.83 -9.70
CA LEU A 69 17.32 12.02 -11.04
C LEU A 69 17.36 13.49 -11.49
#